data_AF-A0A9J7IX45-F1
#
_entry.id   AF-A0A9J7IX45-F1
#
_cell.length_a   1.000
_cell.length_b   1.000
_cell.length_c   1.000
_cell.angle_alpha   90.00
_cell.angle_beta   90.00
_cell.angle_gamma   90.00
#
_symmetry.space_group_name_H-M   'P 1'
#
loop_
_entity.id
_entity.type
_entity.pdbx_description
1 polymer ?
#
loop_
_entity_poly.entity_id
_entity_poly.type
_entity_poly.pdbx_seq_one_letter_code
_entity_poly.pdbx_strand_id
1 'polypeptide(L)'
;MGDKSADKIIHNLDLKVTEQRKMLDLLKYEKRNKKKKLAEMEKEYEHLLIENNKGQLVKSKNNSRARKHVSHLENEIHKVLIQWTEAELVKKKYIYIRQALLDDSVKFESSLTHIEDLLKKQKEEIMKLERIREEAGEMRIRATAATAAEAARAHDAEHSRAAERAYFAQRFAERKRELEKLEKRVFPPQARPVVRQESTRSTEGETVPEEISASQQMENIFQRLMKLTGVTDAEEVFDRFRAQRDTSQRLSYLQQTTEEEKLELEQTQATMMAELEAFKFASVKDKDEAQDQITALKEEIAEENAIYEELEKQMDELETLLLEIKRLLYELCKLLDIIPEPSMPEWTAEARDVQELVTVLTTRYEKARAKAEDIKEKQKDTTIIMVPSTPASAAASVAGLSGSQSTPKESEKHVPTYKELLQKEPVKAQTSEDEEDIPSRCYLKRQAQLIVDTKCRRKGFRVPYPRK
;
A
#
# COMPACT_ATOMS: atom_id res chain seq x y z
N MET A 1 106.00 14.95 105.98
CA MET A 1 106.34 16.27 105.41
C MET A 1 107.80 16.24 105.03
N GLY A 2 108.12 15.85 103.80
CA GLY A 2 109.51 15.75 103.33
C GLY A 2 109.74 16.85 102.30
N ASP A 3 110.70 17.73 102.58
CA ASP A 3 111.06 18.92 101.80
C ASP A 3 111.27 18.59 100.32
N LYS A 4 110.19 18.67 99.54
CA LYS A 4 110.27 18.81 98.10
C LYS A 4 110.68 20.26 97.88
N SER A 5 111.94 20.50 97.49
CA SER A 5 112.43 21.82 97.05
C SER A 5 111.35 22.54 96.23
N ALA A 6 111.13 23.83 96.47
CA ALA A 6 110.08 24.63 95.81
C ALA A 6 110.05 24.40 94.28
N ASP A 7 111.22 24.20 93.68
CA ASP A 7 111.40 23.88 92.26
C ASP A 7 110.66 22.62 91.79
N LYS A 8 110.61 21.56 92.61
CA LYS A 8 109.90 20.31 92.28
C LYS A 8 108.38 20.51 92.28
N ILE A 9 107.86 21.38 93.15
CA ILE A 9 106.43 21.70 93.22
C ILE A 9 106.04 22.56 92.02
N ILE A 10 106.86 23.56 91.68
CA ILE A 10 106.69 24.41 90.49
C ILE A 10 106.69 23.55 89.23
N HIS A 11 107.64 22.61 89.10
CA HIS A 11 107.69 21.70 87.94
C HIS A 11 106.45 20.80 87.83
N ASN A 12 105.92 20.29 88.95
CA ASN A 12 104.70 19.46 88.94
C ASN A 12 103.44 20.27 88.58
N LEU A 13 103.35 21.51 89.07
CA LEU A 13 102.28 22.45 88.70
C LEU A 13 102.36 22.80 87.22
N ASP A 14 103.56 23.06 86.69
CA ASP A 14 103.76 23.38 85.28
C ASP A 14 103.42 22.20 84.36
N LEU A 15 103.79 20.97 84.76
CA LEU A 15 103.34 19.75 84.08
C LEU A 15 101.81 19.62 84.07
N LYS A 16 101.14 19.91 85.19
CA LYS A 16 99.68 19.85 85.29
C LYS A 16 98.98 20.94 84.48
N VAL A 17 99.53 22.16 84.46
CA VAL A 17 99.05 23.26 83.61
C VAL A 17 99.24 22.89 82.14
N THR A 18 100.37 22.28 81.79
CA THR A 18 100.64 21.80 80.43
C THR A 18 99.65 20.70 80.02
N GLU A 19 99.37 19.73 80.90
CA GLU A 19 98.39 18.67 80.68
C GLU A 19 96.96 19.24 80.52
N GLN A 20 96.55 20.16 81.39
CA GLN A 20 95.24 20.82 81.30
C GLN A 20 95.12 21.66 80.03
N ARG A 21 96.19 22.33 79.58
CA ARG A 21 96.23 23.02 78.28
C ARG A 21 96.05 22.06 77.12
N LYS A 22 96.78 20.94 77.12
CA LYS A 22 96.64 19.88 76.10
C LYS A 22 95.21 19.34 76.07
N MET A 23 94.61 19.09 77.23
CA MET A 23 93.21 18.64 77.34
C MET A 23 92.23 19.69 76.80
N LEU A 24 92.43 20.96 77.14
CA LEU A 24 91.61 22.06 76.63
C LEU A 24 91.74 22.22 75.11
N ASP A 25 92.94 22.07 74.56
CA ASP A 25 93.19 22.16 73.13
C ASP A 25 92.57 20.97 72.37
N LEU A 26 92.61 19.77 72.95
CA LEU A 26 91.92 18.60 72.44
C LEU A 26 90.40 18.80 72.44
N LEU A 27 89.81 19.28 73.54
CA LEU A 27 88.37 19.60 73.60
C LEU A 27 87.97 20.72 72.61
N LYS A 28 88.82 21.74 72.44
CA LYS A 28 88.59 22.79 71.43
C LYS A 28 88.66 22.23 70.02
N TYR A 29 89.57 21.30 69.74
CA TYR A 29 89.66 20.61 68.46
C TYR A 29 88.41 19.75 68.21
N GLU A 30 87.99 18.93 69.18
CA GLU A 30 86.77 18.13 69.08
C GLU A 30 85.51 18.97 68.88
N LYS A 31 85.36 20.07 69.63
CA LYS A 31 84.26 21.02 69.46
C LYS A 31 84.27 21.62 68.06
N ARG A 32 85.44 22.03 67.55
CA ARG A 32 85.58 22.55 66.18
C ARG A 32 85.23 21.47 65.15
N ASN A 33 85.65 20.22 65.35
CA ASN A 33 85.35 19.11 64.45
C ASN A 33 83.85 18.78 64.42
N LYS A 34 83.20 18.67 65.58
CA LYS A 34 81.76 18.46 65.69
C LYS A 34 80.97 19.61 65.05
N LYS A 35 81.39 20.86 65.24
CA LYS A 35 80.76 22.03 64.59
C LYS A 35 80.90 21.99 63.07
N LYS A 36 82.07 21.58 62.55
CA LYS A 36 82.25 21.36 61.10
C LYS A 36 81.32 20.28 60.58
N LYS A 37 81.24 19.13 61.27
CA LYS A 37 80.37 18.03 60.85
C LYS A 37 78.89 18.41 60.89
N LEU A 38 78.46 19.19 61.88
CA LEU A 38 77.09 19.68 61.96
C LEU A 38 76.78 20.63 60.78
N ALA A 39 77.69 21.55 60.45
CA ALA A 39 77.53 22.43 59.29
C ALA A 39 77.53 21.68 57.95
N GLU A 40 78.28 20.56 57.84
CA GLU A 40 78.20 19.67 56.67
C GLU A 40 76.84 18.98 56.59
N MET A 41 76.33 18.43 57.70
CA MET A 41 75.02 17.79 57.72
C MET A 41 73.87 18.78 57.47
N GLU A 42 73.98 20.02 57.93
CA GLU A 42 73.02 21.10 57.60
C GLU A 42 72.99 21.36 56.09
N LYS A 43 74.15 21.45 55.44
CA LYS A 43 74.24 21.61 53.97
C LYS A 43 73.68 20.40 53.22
N GLU A 44 73.98 19.19 53.68
CA GLU A 44 73.43 17.95 53.10
C GLU A 44 71.91 17.92 53.23
N TYR A 45 71.38 18.31 54.40
CA TYR A 45 69.94 18.40 54.63
C TYR A 45 69.26 19.45 53.75
N GLU A 46 69.85 20.64 53.63
CA GLU A 46 69.37 21.69 52.71
C GLU A 46 69.36 21.20 51.26
N HIS A 47 70.43 20.54 50.83
CA HIS A 47 70.52 19.96 49.49
C HIS A 47 69.41 18.93 49.24
N LEU A 48 69.22 17.99 50.17
CA LEU A 48 68.18 16.96 50.07
C LEU A 48 66.77 17.55 50.06
N LEU A 49 66.54 18.63 50.83
CA LEU A 49 65.25 19.31 50.84
C LEU A 49 64.95 20.00 49.50
N ILE A 50 65.95 20.66 48.92
CA ILE A 50 65.85 21.28 47.59
C ILE A 50 65.59 20.22 46.52
N GLU A 51 66.30 19.10 46.57
CA GLU A 51 66.15 17.99 45.62
C GLU A 51 64.77 17.32 45.72
N ASN A 52 64.27 17.11 46.94
CA ASN A 52 62.92 16.59 47.17
C ASN A 52 61.86 17.54 46.61
N ASN A 53 61.97 18.84 46.89
CA ASN A 53 61.04 19.85 46.38
C ASN A 53 61.06 19.94 44.84
N LYS A 54 62.24 19.85 44.21
CA LYS A 54 62.37 19.78 42.74
C LYS A 54 61.71 18.50 42.19
N GLY A 55 61.93 17.36 42.84
CA GLY A 55 61.32 16.08 42.48
C GLY A 55 59.78 16.10 42.56
N GLN A 56 59.21 16.69 43.62
CA GLN A 56 57.77 16.87 43.76
C GLN A 56 57.20 17.81 42.69
N LEU A 57 57.88 18.93 42.40
CA LEU A 57 57.43 19.87 41.37
C LEU A 57 57.40 19.25 39.97
N VAL A 58 58.43 18.49 39.60
CA VAL A 58 58.50 17.78 38.31
C VAL A 58 57.44 16.69 38.23
N LYS A 59 57.24 15.89 39.28
CA LYS A 59 56.17 14.88 39.34
C LYS A 59 54.78 15.52 39.22
N SER A 60 54.55 16.64 39.89
CA SER A 60 53.29 17.40 39.80
C SER A 60 53.03 17.94 38.38
N LYS A 61 54.05 18.55 37.74
CA LYS A 61 53.96 19.04 36.36
C LYS A 61 53.74 17.90 35.34
N ASN A 62 54.45 16.78 35.47
CA ASN A 62 54.28 15.62 34.59
C ASN A 62 52.90 14.98 34.76
N ASN A 63 52.42 14.87 35.99
CA ASN A 63 51.08 14.36 36.28
C ASN A 63 49.98 15.30 35.74
N SER A 64 50.18 16.61 35.84
CA SER A 64 49.31 17.63 35.22
C SER A 64 49.27 17.51 33.69
N ARG A 65 50.43 17.38 33.02
CA ARG A 65 50.50 17.20 31.56
C ARG A 65 49.86 15.89 31.10
N ALA A 66 50.12 14.80 31.82
CA ALA A 66 49.51 13.50 31.54
C ALA A 66 47.98 13.55 31.70
N ARG A 67 47.47 14.16 32.78
CA ARG A 67 46.02 14.36 32.98
C ARG A 67 45.38 15.20 31.88
N LYS A 68 46.03 16.29 31.44
CA LYS A 68 45.55 17.10 30.31
C LYS A 68 45.50 16.29 29.01
N HIS A 69 46.50 15.44 28.76
CA HIS A 69 46.52 14.59 27.59
C HIS A 69 45.42 13.52 27.63
N VAL A 70 45.20 12.88 28.80
CA VAL A 70 44.10 11.93 29.00
C VAL A 70 42.75 12.61 28.77
N SER A 71 42.51 13.78 29.36
CA SER A 71 41.27 14.54 29.16
C SER A 71 41.06 14.95 27.70
N HIS A 72 42.13 15.30 26.97
CA HIS A 72 42.04 15.57 25.54
C HIS A 72 41.66 14.33 24.74
N LEU A 73 42.28 13.18 25.01
CA LEU A 73 41.95 11.91 24.35
C LEU A 73 40.52 11.47 24.65
N GLU A 74 40.06 11.65 25.89
CA GLU A 74 38.67 11.36 26.27
C GLU A 74 37.69 12.23 25.46
N ASN A 75 37.97 13.54 25.33
CA ASN A 75 37.14 14.44 24.53
C ASN A 75 37.12 14.06 23.04
N GLU A 76 38.27 13.67 22.46
CA GLU A 76 38.32 13.20 21.07
C GLU A 76 37.56 11.87 20.89
N ILE A 77 37.65 10.94 21.85
CA ILE A 77 36.87 9.70 21.84
C ILE A 77 35.36 10.02 21.89
N HIS A 78 34.94 10.92 22.78
CA HIS A 78 33.55 11.34 22.85
C HIS A 78 33.06 11.98 21.55
N LYS A 79 33.89 12.84 20.93
CA LYS A 79 33.58 13.46 19.64
C LYS A 79 33.41 12.43 18.54
N VAL A 80 34.32 11.47 18.42
CA VAL A 80 34.23 10.37 17.45
C VAL A 80 33.00 9.51 17.70
N LEU A 81 32.67 9.24 18.97
CA LEU A 81 31.48 8.47 19.32
C LEU A 81 30.20 9.17 18.88
N ILE A 82 30.09 10.49 19.11
CA ILE A 82 28.95 11.30 18.66
C ILE A 82 28.85 11.24 17.12
N GLN A 83 29.95 11.48 16.41
CA GLN A 83 29.99 11.39 14.95
C GLN A 83 29.58 10.00 14.43
N TRP A 84 30.01 8.94 15.11
CA TRP A 84 29.61 7.58 14.76
C TRP A 84 28.11 7.35 14.97
N THR A 85 27.54 7.81 16.09
CA THR A 85 26.09 7.69 16.34
C THR A 85 25.27 8.48 15.32
N GLU A 86 25.73 9.66 14.91
CA GLU A 86 25.10 10.48 13.88
C GLU A 86 25.15 9.78 12.52
N ALA A 87 26.32 9.25 12.14
CA ALA A 87 26.47 8.48 10.91
C ALA A 87 25.56 7.23 10.88
N GLU A 88 25.40 6.53 12.00
CA GLU A 88 24.52 5.38 12.10
C GLU A 88 23.04 5.79 11.98
N LEU A 89 22.65 6.94 12.54
CA LEU A 89 21.30 7.49 12.36
C LEU A 89 21.03 7.85 10.89
N VAL A 90 21.99 8.51 10.24
CA VAL A 90 21.89 8.85 8.81
C VAL A 90 21.78 7.59 7.96
N LYS A 91 22.60 6.57 8.23
CA LYS A 91 22.52 5.27 7.55
C LYS A 91 21.15 4.61 7.73
N LYS A 92 20.59 4.61 8.95
CA LYS A 92 19.24 4.10 9.20
C LYS A 92 18.17 4.85 8.40
N LYS A 93 18.27 6.18 8.31
CA LYS A 93 17.37 7.00 7.48
C LYS A 93 17.48 6.62 6.00
N TYR A 94 18.68 6.47 5.46
CA TYR A 94 18.85 6.04 4.06
C TYR A 94 18.31 4.63 3.79
N ILE A 95 18.45 3.70 4.74
CA ILE A 95 17.86 2.36 4.64
C ILE A 95 16.33 2.47 4.59
N TYR A 96 15.72 3.28 5.46
CA TYR A 96 14.27 3.50 5.45
C TYR A 96 13.79 4.14 4.14
N ILE A 97 14.47 5.19 3.68
CA ILE A 97 14.15 5.85 2.39
C ILE A 97 14.26 4.85 1.25
N ARG A 98 15.31 4.03 1.21
CA ARG A 98 15.48 3.00 0.19
C ARG A 98 14.36 1.97 0.23
N GLN A 99 13.94 1.52 1.42
CA GLN A 99 12.83 0.58 1.54
C GLN A 99 11.52 1.20 1.03
N ALA A 100 11.21 2.43 1.44
CA ALA A 100 10.02 3.13 0.95
C ALA A 100 10.03 3.30 -0.58
N LEU A 101 11.18 3.65 -1.18
CA LEU A 101 11.31 3.74 -2.63
C LEU A 101 11.13 2.39 -3.33
N LEU A 102 11.60 1.29 -2.73
CA LEU A 102 11.38 -0.05 -3.27
C LEU A 102 9.90 -0.44 -3.17
N ASP A 103 9.26 -0.20 -2.03
CA ASP A 103 7.84 -0.48 -1.83
C ASP A 103 6.98 0.32 -2.82
N ASP A 104 7.30 1.60 -3.03
CA ASP A 104 6.63 2.45 -4.02
C ASP A 104 6.88 1.95 -5.45
N SER A 105 8.10 1.50 -5.78
CA SER A 105 8.39 0.95 -7.11
C SER A 105 7.52 -0.26 -7.44
N VAL A 106 7.29 -1.14 -6.46
CA VAL A 106 6.41 -2.32 -6.64
C VAL A 106 4.95 -1.89 -6.83
N LYS A 107 4.48 -0.90 -6.06
CA LYS A 107 3.13 -0.34 -6.23
C LYS A 107 2.94 0.28 -7.61
N PHE A 108 3.90 1.08 -8.08
CA PHE A 108 3.84 1.68 -9.41
C PHE A 108 3.82 0.64 -10.51
N GLU A 109 4.63 -0.42 -10.40
CA GLU A 109 4.62 -1.53 -11.37
C GLU A 109 3.23 -2.20 -11.41
N SER A 110 2.67 -2.54 -10.25
CA SER A 110 1.34 -3.16 -10.19
C SER A 110 0.23 -2.28 -10.76
N SER A 111 0.25 -0.97 -10.45
CA SER A 111 -0.70 0.00 -10.98
C SER A 111 -0.56 0.18 -12.49
N LEU A 112 0.68 0.22 -12.99
CA LEU A 112 0.96 0.30 -14.43
C LEU A 112 0.42 -0.93 -15.15
N THR A 113 0.70 -2.14 -14.67
CA THR A 113 0.19 -3.38 -15.28
C THR A 113 -1.34 -3.41 -15.31
N HIS A 114 -2.00 -2.95 -14.24
CA HIS A 114 -3.46 -2.87 -14.20
C HIS A 114 -4.02 -1.89 -15.24
N ILE A 115 -3.42 -0.70 -15.36
CA ILE A 115 -3.81 0.30 -16.37
C ILE A 115 -3.58 -0.21 -17.79
N GLU A 116 -2.46 -0.90 -18.03
CA GLU A 116 -2.16 -1.51 -19.32
C GLU A 116 -3.19 -2.59 -19.70
N ASP A 117 -3.60 -3.42 -18.74
CA ASP A 117 -4.65 -4.42 -18.93
C ASP A 117 -6.01 -3.77 -19.22
N LEU A 118 -6.39 -2.72 -18.50
CA LEU A 118 -7.61 -1.95 -18.77
C LEU A 118 -7.58 -1.35 -20.17
N LEU A 119 -6.45 -0.75 -20.57
CA LEU A 119 -6.28 -0.16 -21.88
C LEU A 119 -6.34 -1.21 -22.99
N LYS A 120 -5.81 -2.40 -22.76
CA LYS A 120 -5.94 -3.53 -23.68
C LYS A 120 -7.41 -3.97 -23.83
N LYS A 121 -8.13 -4.16 -22.71
CA LYS A 121 -9.56 -4.51 -22.73
C LYS A 121 -10.39 -3.46 -23.45
N GLN A 122 -10.16 -2.17 -23.19
CA GLN A 122 -10.85 -1.07 -23.87
C GLN A 122 -10.55 -1.05 -25.37
N LYS A 123 -9.31 -1.29 -25.80
CA LYS A 123 -8.97 -1.41 -27.22
C LYS A 123 -9.71 -2.58 -27.88
N GLU A 124 -9.77 -3.73 -27.22
CA GLU A 124 -10.50 -4.90 -27.71
C GLU A 124 -12.01 -4.63 -27.82
N GLU A 125 -12.59 -3.89 -26.86
CA GLU A 125 -13.99 -3.47 -26.90
C GLU A 125 -14.26 -2.49 -28.04
N ILE A 126 -13.42 -1.47 -28.22
CA ILE A 126 -13.51 -0.54 -29.35
C ILE A 126 -13.47 -1.30 -30.68
N MET A 127 -12.53 -2.24 -30.84
CA MET A 127 -12.45 -3.07 -32.05
C MET A 127 -13.70 -3.94 -32.27
N LYS A 128 -14.39 -4.37 -31.22
CA LYS A 128 -15.67 -5.09 -31.34
C LYS A 128 -16.79 -4.14 -31.76
N LEU A 129 -16.88 -2.97 -31.15
CA LEU A 129 -17.89 -1.96 -31.48
C LEU A 129 -17.73 -1.41 -32.90
N GLU A 130 -16.50 -1.23 -33.37
CA GLU A 130 -16.22 -0.82 -34.75
C GLU A 130 -16.71 -1.86 -35.76
N ARG A 131 -16.49 -3.16 -35.50
CA ARG A 131 -17.03 -4.25 -36.33
C ARG A 131 -18.56 -4.25 -36.35
N ILE A 132 -19.21 -4.13 -35.20
CA ILE A 132 -20.68 -4.05 -35.11
C ILE A 132 -21.20 -2.84 -35.88
N ARG A 133 -20.52 -1.69 -35.77
CA ARG A 133 -20.88 -0.47 -36.50
C ARG A 133 -20.77 -0.66 -38.01
N GLU A 134 -19.72 -1.33 -38.49
CA GLU A 134 -19.53 -1.64 -39.90
C GLU A 134 -20.65 -2.56 -40.40
N GLU A 135 -20.91 -3.66 -39.70
CA GLU A 135 -22.01 -4.60 -39.99
C GLU A 135 -23.38 -3.90 -40.01
N ALA A 136 -23.66 -3.05 -39.03
CA ALA A 136 -24.88 -2.25 -38.99
C ALA A 136 -24.98 -1.26 -40.15
N GLY A 137 -23.84 -0.67 -40.55
CA GLY A 137 -23.74 0.17 -41.73
C GLY A 137 -24.08 -0.58 -43.02
N GLU A 138 -23.53 -1.78 -43.20
CA GLU A 138 -23.84 -2.65 -44.33
C GLU A 138 -25.32 -3.05 -44.35
N MET A 139 -25.87 -3.47 -43.22
CA MET A 139 -27.28 -3.83 -43.10
C MET A 139 -28.20 -2.67 -43.49
N ARG A 140 -27.88 -1.45 -43.05
CA ARG A 140 -28.62 -0.25 -43.45
C ARG A 140 -28.56 -0.02 -44.95
N ILE A 141 -27.37 -0.12 -45.56
CA ILE A 141 -27.19 0.06 -47.01
C ILE A 141 -28.01 -0.99 -47.77
N ARG A 142 -27.96 -2.26 -47.36
CA ARG A 142 -28.76 -3.35 -47.94
C ARG A 142 -30.26 -3.07 -47.83
N ALA A 143 -30.74 -2.65 -46.67
CA ALA A 143 -32.15 -2.34 -46.45
C ALA A 143 -32.62 -1.13 -47.29
N THR A 144 -31.79 -0.07 -47.38
CA THR A 144 -32.09 1.09 -48.24
C THR A 144 -32.14 0.68 -49.71
N ALA A 145 -31.19 -0.13 -50.18
CA ALA A 145 -31.17 -0.63 -51.56
C ALA A 145 -32.38 -1.51 -51.88
N ALA A 146 -32.75 -2.42 -50.97
CA ALA A 146 -33.93 -3.27 -51.12
C ALA A 146 -35.23 -2.46 -51.19
N THR A 147 -35.38 -1.47 -50.30
CA THR A 147 -36.54 -0.58 -50.29
C THR A 147 -36.63 0.24 -51.57
N ALA A 148 -35.50 0.77 -52.06
CA ALA A 148 -35.46 1.51 -53.32
C ALA A 148 -35.83 0.63 -54.53
N ALA A 149 -35.33 -0.61 -54.57
CA ALA A 149 -35.65 -1.56 -55.63
C ALA A 149 -37.14 -1.97 -55.62
N GLU A 150 -37.73 -2.18 -54.44
CA GLU A 150 -39.16 -2.47 -54.31
C GLU A 150 -40.01 -1.25 -54.72
N ALA A 151 -39.63 -0.05 -54.31
CA ALA A 151 -40.32 1.18 -54.72
C ALA A 151 -40.30 1.38 -56.24
N ALA A 152 -39.16 1.11 -56.89
CA ALA A 152 -39.05 1.14 -58.35
C ALA A 152 -39.97 0.11 -59.01
N ARG A 153 -39.97 -1.15 -58.53
CA ARG A 153 -40.87 -2.20 -59.03
C ARG A 153 -42.35 -1.82 -58.87
N ALA A 154 -42.73 -1.23 -57.74
CA ALA A 154 -44.10 -0.76 -57.49
C ALA A 154 -44.49 0.36 -58.47
N HIS A 155 -43.60 1.33 -58.70
CA HIS A 155 -43.83 2.42 -59.64
C HIS A 155 -43.95 1.92 -61.09
N ASP A 156 -43.10 1.00 -61.52
CA ASP A 156 -43.17 0.41 -62.86
C ASP A 156 -44.46 -0.39 -63.07
N ALA A 157 -44.92 -1.11 -62.04
CA ALA A 157 -46.19 -1.83 -62.06
C ALA A 157 -47.39 -0.86 -62.11
N GLU A 158 -47.36 0.25 -61.37
CA GLU A 158 -48.39 1.28 -61.43
C GLU A 158 -48.43 1.95 -62.81
N HIS A 159 -47.28 2.33 -63.35
CA HIS A 159 -47.17 2.92 -64.68
C HIS A 159 -47.68 1.98 -65.77
N SER A 160 -47.36 0.68 -65.68
CA SER A 160 -47.87 -0.33 -66.62
C SER A 160 -49.39 -0.45 -66.56
N ARG A 161 -49.98 -0.52 -65.35
CA ARG A 161 -51.44 -0.52 -65.17
C ARG A 161 -52.09 0.78 -65.66
N ALA A 162 -51.45 1.93 -65.46
CA ALA A 162 -51.95 3.21 -65.96
C ALA A 162 -51.94 3.26 -67.49
N ALA A 163 -50.88 2.75 -68.13
CA ALA A 163 -50.77 2.64 -69.58
C ALA A 163 -51.86 1.72 -70.15
N GLU A 164 -52.10 0.56 -69.55
CA GLU A 164 -53.20 -0.33 -69.94
C GLU A 164 -54.57 0.34 -69.83
N ARG A 165 -54.85 1.03 -68.71
CA ARG A 165 -56.11 1.78 -68.53
C ARG A 165 -56.26 2.88 -69.59
N ALA A 166 -55.21 3.61 -69.90
CA ALA A 166 -55.22 4.64 -70.93
C ALA A 166 -55.48 4.04 -72.32
N TYR A 167 -54.84 2.90 -72.63
CA TYR A 167 -55.05 2.17 -73.88
C TYR A 167 -56.51 1.74 -74.06
N PHE A 168 -57.11 1.10 -73.04
CA PHE A 168 -58.51 0.69 -73.11
C PHE A 168 -59.48 1.88 -73.16
N ALA A 169 -59.21 2.95 -72.42
CA ALA A 169 -60.02 4.17 -72.47
C ALA A 169 -60.00 4.80 -73.87
N GLN A 170 -58.83 4.86 -74.52
CA GLN A 170 -58.71 5.32 -75.91
C GLN A 170 -59.52 4.42 -76.84
N ARG A 171 -59.37 3.10 -76.73
CA ARG A 171 -60.08 2.16 -77.61
C ARG A 171 -61.61 2.24 -77.44
N PHE A 172 -62.07 2.45 -76.21
CA PHE A 172 -63.48 2.67 -75.92
C PHE A 172 -63.98 3.99 -76.52
N ALA A 173 -63.22 5.08 -76.40
CA ALA A 173 -63.54 6.36 -77.00
C ALA A 173 -63.59 6.29 -78.54
N GLU A 174 -62.64 5.59 -79.17
CA GLU A 174 -62.63 5.31 -80.61
C GLU A 174 -63.89 4.54 -81.03
N ARG A 175 -64.20 3.42 -80.35
CA ARG A 175 -65.35 2.59 -80.69
C ARG A 175 -66.68 3.30 -80.43
N LYS A 176 -66.77 4.15 -79.40
CA LYS A 176 -67.91 5.04 -79.18
C LYS A 176 -68.07 6.04 -80.33
N ARG A 177 -66.97 6.64 -80.81
CA ARG A 177 -66.98 7.56 -81.96
C ARG A 177 -67.34 6.84 -83.27
N GLU A 178 -66.90 5.61 -83.45
CA GLU A 178 -67.30 4.74 -84.58
C GLU A 178 -68.77 4.36 -84.49
N LEU A 179 -69.28 3.98 -83.32
CA LEU A 179 -70.69 3.70 -83.09
C LEU A 179 -71.55 4.95 -83.32
N GLU A 180 -71.12 6.13 -82.90
CA GLU A 180 -71.85 7.37 -83.19
C GLU A 180 -71.87 7.70 -84.69
N LYS A 181 -70.77 7.40 -85.42
CA LYS A 181 -70.75 7.47 -86.90
C LYS A 181 -71.63 6.41 -87.55
N LEU A 182 -71.72 5.21 -86.97
CA LEU A 182 -72.60 4.13 -87.42
C LEU A 182 -74.06 4.43 -87.09
N GLU A 183 -74.37 5.01 -85.94
CA GLU A 183 -75.72 5.44 -85.54
C GLU A 183 -76.24 6.49 -86.55
N LYS A 184 -75.36 7.41 -86.98
CA LYS A 184 -75.60 8.34 -88.09
C LYS A 184 -75.73 7.67 -89.47
N ARG A 185 -75.37 6.39 -89.62
CA ARG A 185 -75.40 5.61 -90.87
C ARG A 185 -76.42 4.44 -90.88
N VAL A 186 -76.82 3.92 -89.72
CA VAL A 186 -77.69 2.75 -89.50
C VAL A 186 -79.15 3.18 -89.30
N PHE A 187 -79.40 4.42 -88.89
CA PHE A 187 -80.74 5.02 -88.91
C PHE A 187 -81.01 5.96 -90.11
N PRO A 188 -80.92 5.49 -91.38
CA PRO A 188 -81.82 5.89 -92.45
C PRO A 188 -83.07 4.99 -92.46
N PRO A 189 -84.26 5.50 -92.82
CA PRO A 189 -85.50 4.75 -92.69
C PRO A 189 -85.66 3.65 -93.76
N GLN A 190 -85.87 2.42 -93.27
CA GLN A 190 -86.67 1.32 -93.84
C GLN A 190 -86.22 0.55 -95.12
N ALA A 191 -86.63 -0.73 -95.10
CA ALA A 191 -86.75 -1.74 -96.18
C ALA A 191 -85.49 -2.55 -96.56
N ARG A 192 -85.51 -3.88 -96.80
CA ARG A 192 -86.46 -5.00 -96.71
C ARG A 192 -85.63 -6.31 -96.86
N PRO A 193 -86.20 -7.49 -96.54
CA PRO A 193 -85.53 -8.79 -96.32
C PRO A 193 -85.42 -9.65 -97.58
N VAL A 194 -84.68 -10.78 -97.53
CA VAL A 194 -84.71 -11.98 -98.43
C VAL A 194 -83.51 -12.90 -98.05
N VAL A 195 -83.47 -14.25 -98.04
CA VAL A 195 -84.41 -15.40 -98.09
C VAL A 195 -83.54 -16.71 -98.20
N ARG A 196 -84.03 -17.86 -97.68
CA ARG A 196 -83.76 -19.30 -98.07
C ARG A 196 -82.42 -20.00 -97.73
N GLN A 197 -82.26 -21.34 -97.59
CA GLN A 197 -83.14 -22.53 -97.75
C GLN A 197 -82.53 -23.78 -97.07
N GLU A 198 -83.40 -24.77 -96.80
CA GLU A 198 -83.23 -26.13 -96.26
C GLU A 198 -82.51 -27.12 -97.20
N SER A 199 -82.08 -28.31 -96.70
CA SER A 199 -82.54 -29.62 -97.24
C SER A 199 -82.01 -30.84 -96.46
N THR A 200 -82.80 -31.91 -96.47
CA THR A 200 -82.78 -33.18 -95.72
C THR A 200 -82.44 -34.40 -96.60
N ARG A 201 -82.27 -35.59 -95.96
CA ARG A 201 -82.66 -36.96 -96.44
C ARG A 201 -81.64 -37.65 -97.39
N SER A 202 -81.46 -38.98 -97.52
CA SER A 202 -81.67 -40.27 -96.80
C SER A 202 -81.26 -41.41 -97.77
N THR A 203 -80.93 -42.60 -97.24
CA THR A 203 -81.15 -43.98 -97.76
C THR A 203 -80.36 -44.62 -98.94
N GLU A 204 -79.75 -45.78 -98.59
CA GLU A 204 -79.82 -47.14 -99.18
C GLU A 204 -78.85 -47.71 -100.26
N GLY A 205 -78.38 -48.94 -99.96
CA GLY A 205 -78.01 -50.07 -100.87
C GLY A 205 -76.58 -50.08 -101.42
N GLU A 206 -75.86 -51.19 -101.64
CA GLU A 206 -76.00 -52.64 -101.42
C GLU A 206 -74.63 -53.30 -101.84
N THR A 207 -74.21 -54.36 -101.11
CA THR A 207 -73.24 -55.49 -101.31
C THR A 207 -72.33 -55.59 -102.59
N VAL A 208 -71.13 -56.22 -102.72
CA VAL A 208 -70.42 -57.46 -102.27
C VAL A 208 -68.90 -57.33 -102.75
N PRO A 209 -68.02 -58.35 -102.85
CA PRO A 209 -67.13 -59.06 -101.89
C PRO A 209 -65.60 -58.77 -101.99
N GLU A 210 -64.85 -59.32 -101.02
CA GLU A 210 -63.47 -59.87 -101.07
C GLU A 210 -62.27 -59.05 -101.59
N GLU A 211 -61.34 -58.73 -100.69
CA GLU A 211 -59.97 -59.28 -100.68
C GLU A 211 -59.27 -58.93 -99.35
N ILE A 212 -58.57 -59.88 -98.73
CA ILE A 212 -57.95 -59.71 -97.40
C ILE A 212 -56.72 -58.80 -97.53
N SER A 213 -56.90 -57.52 -97.19
CA SER A 213 -55.85 -56.51 -97.12
C SER A 213 -55.51 -56.18 -95.67
N ALA A 214 -54.36 -55.56 -95.40
CA ALA A 214 -53.86 -55.17 -94.07
C ALA A 214 -54.92 -54.50 -93.17
N SER A 215 -55.91 -53.86 -93.78
CA SER A 215 -57.12 -53.33 -93.14
C SER A 215 -57.92 -54.35 -92.33
N GLN A 216 -58.11 -55.60 -92.78
CA GLN A 216 -58.81 -56.64 -91.98
C GLN A 216 -58.00 -57.09 -90.76
N GLN A 217 -56.68 -57.05 -90.81
CA GLN A 217 -55.85 -57.39 -89.65
C GLN A 217 -55.92 -56.28 -88.59
N MET A 218 -55.85 -55.01 -89.00
CA MET A 218 -56.12 -53.88 -88.10
C MET A 218 -57.54 -53.93 -87.54
N GLU A 219 -58.54 -54.28 -88.34
CA GLU A 219 -59.92 -54.42 -87.90
C GLU A 219 -60.08 -55.54 -86.84
N ASN A 220 -59.45 -56.70 -87.03
CA ASN A 220 -59.48 -57.78 -86.03
C ASN A 220 -58.79 -57.39 -84.71
N ILE A 221 -57.65 -56.68 -84.77
CA ILE A 221 -56.96 -56.16 -83.58
C ILE A 221 -57.85 -55.13 -82.88
N PHE A 222 -58.51 -54.27 -83.65
CA PHE A 222 -59.38 -53.23 -83.13
C PHE A 222 -60.66 -53.79 -82.51
N GLN A 223 -61.31 -54.78 -83.14
CA GLN A 223 -62.44 -55.51 -82.55
C GLN A 223 -62.05 -56.25 -81.26
N ARG A 224 -60.84 -56.80 -81.21
CA ARG A 224 -60.32 -57.40 -79.98
C ARG A 224 -60.07 -56.35 -78.89
N LEU A 225 -59.57 -55.17 -79.27
CA LEU A 225 -59.40 -54.02 -78.38
C LEU A 225 -60.75 -53.54 -77.83
N MET A 226 -61.76 -53.36 -78.69
CA MET A 226 -63.14 -53.03 -78.32
C MET A 226 -63.75 -54.05 -77.36
N LYS A 227 -63.54 -55.35 -77.62
CA LYS A 227 -64.03 -56.42 -76.75
C LYS A 227 -63.35 -56.42 -75.37
N LEU A 228 -62.06 -56.08 -75.30
CA LEU A 228 -61.31 -55.99 -74.04
C LEU A 228 -61.63 -54.72 -73.25
N THR A 229 -61.89 -53.61 -73.92
CA THR A 229 -62.32 -52.35 -73.28
C THR A 229 -63.82 -52.33 -72.96
N GLY A 230 -64.60 -53.27 -73.50
CA GLY A 230 -66.04 -53.40 -73.27
C GLY A 230 -66.87 -52.33 -73.99
N VAL A 231 -66.36 -51.85 -75.12
CA VAL A 231 -66.90 -50.72 -75.87
C VAL A 231 -67.36 -51.19 -77.25
N THR A 232 -68.46 -50.65 -77.77
CA THR A 232 -69.01 -51.03 -79.08
C THR A 232 -68.62 -50.08 -80.21
N ASP A 233 -68.11 -48.89 -79.89
CA ASP A 233 -67.71 -47.86 -80.85
C ASP A 233 -66.20 -47.59 -80.83
N ALA A 234 -65.65 -47.29 -82.00
CA ALA A 234 -64.23 -47.10 -82.20
C ALA A 234 -63.68 -45.83 -81.53
N GLU A 235 -64.44 -44.74 -81.60
CA GLU A 235 -64.04 -43.47 -81.01
C GLU A 235 -64.05 -43.55 -79.47
N GLU A 236 -65.03 -44.25 -78.89
CA GLU A 236 -65.13 -44.43 -77.44
C GLU A 236 -63.93 -45.22 -76.86
N VAL A 237 -63.34 -46.17 -77.59
CA VAL A 237 -62.10 -46.83 -77.16
C VAL A 237 -60.95 -45.83 -77.07
N PHE A 238 -60.81 -44.98 -78.09
CA PHE A 238 -59.75 -43.97 -78.13
C PHE A 238 -59.89 -42.95 -77.00
N ASP A 239 -61.12 -42.52 -76.71
CA ASP A 239 -61.42 -41.61 -75.60
C ASP A 239 -61.12 -42.23 -74.24
N ARG A 240 -61.41 -43.52 -74.03
CA ARG A 240 -61.04 -44.21 -72.78
C ARG A 240 -59.53 -44.31 -72.58
N PHE A 241 -58.76 -44.62 -73.62
CA PHE A 241 -57.30 -44.63 -73.53
C PHE A 241 -56.73 -43.23 -73.30
N ARG A 242 -57.31 -42.20 -73.93
CA ARG A 242 -56.91 -40.81 -73.69
C ARG A 242 -57.21 -40.40 -72.24
N ALA A 243 -58.40 -40.70 -71.73
CA ALA A 243 -58.76 -40.46 -70.34
C ALA A 243 -57.88 -41.24 -69.35
N GLN A 244 -57.55 -42.50 -69.65
CA GLN A 244 -56.64 -43.32 -68.84
C GLN A 244 -55.23 -42.74 -68.80
N ARG A 245 -54.68 -42.32 -69.96
CA ARG A 245 -53.38 -41.66 -70.05
C ARG A 245 -53.37 -40.34 -69.29
N ASP A 246 -54.39 -39.52 -69.47
CA ASP A 246 -54.50 -38.22 -68.79
C ASP A 246 -54.67 -38.41 -67.26
N THR A 247 -55.38 -39.46 -66.82
CA THR A 247 -55.47 -39.86 -65.41
C THR A 247 -54.13 -40.35 -64.86
N SER A 248 -53.40 -41.18 -65.62
CA SER A 248 -52.06 -41.65 -65.25
C SER A 248 -51.08 -40.49 -65.12
N GLN A 249 -51.14 -39.51 -66.02
CA GLN A 249 -50.29 -38.32 -65.97
C GLN A 249 -50.63 -37.45 -64.75
N ARG A 250 -51.92 -37.27 -64.44
CA ARG A 250 -52.36 -36.55 -63.24
C ARG A 250 -51.93 -37.25 -61.95
N LEU A 251 -52.02 -38.57 -61.88
CA LEU A 251 -51.56 -39.34 -60.72
C LEU A 251 -50.05 -39.27 -60.55
N SER A 252 -49.28 -39.36 -61.64
CA SER A 252 -47.83 -39.19 -61.60
C SER A 252 -47.43 -37.79 -61.12
N TYR A 253 -48.12 -36.75 -61.61
CA TYR A 253 -47.93 -35.38 -61.14
C TYR A 253 -48.23 -35.27 -59.64
N LEU A 254 -49.40 -35.76 -59.20
CA LEU A 254 -49.79 -35.69 -57.80
C LEU A 254 -48.82 -36.45 -56.90
N GLN A 255 -48.38 -37.64 -57.32
CA GLN A 255 -47.37 -38.43 -56.61
C GLN A 255 -46.07 -37.63 -56.46
N GLN A 256 -45.56 -37.08 -57.57
CA GLN A 256 -44.33 -36.29 -57.55
C GLN A 256 -44.46 -35.05 -56.65
N THR A 257 -45.56 -34.30 -56.77
CA THR A 257 -45.80 -33.13 -55.90
C THR A 257 -45.89 -33.53 -54.43
N THR A 258 -46.59 -34.62 -54.10
CA THR A 258 -46.66 -35.09 -52.70
C THR A 258 -45.32 -35.59 -52.17
N GLU A 259 -44.47 -36.16 -53.03
CA GLU A 259 -43.14 -36.64 -52.64
C GLU A 259 -42.17 -35.48 -52.42
N GLU A 260 -42.24 -34.45 -53.27
CA GLU A 260 -41.51 -33.19 -53.12
C GLU A 260 -41.94 -32.46 -51.84
N GLU A 261 -43.24 -32.27 -51.61
CA GLU A 261 -43.77 -31.65 -50.38
C GLU A 261 -43.37 -32.43 -49.13
N LYS A 262 -43.41 -33.77 -49.20
CA LYS A 262 -42.97 -34.63 -48.08
C LYS A 262 -41.49 -34.41 -47.76
N LEU A 263 -40.64 -34.33 -48.78
CA LEU A 263 -39.20 -34.13 -48.59
C LEU A 263 -38.89 -32.75 -48.00
N GLU A 264 -39.60 -31.70 -48.44
CA GLU A 264 -39.51 -30.37 -47.84
C GLU A 264 -39.96 -30.36 -46.37
N LEU A 265 -41.05 -31.06 -46.05
CA LEU A 265 -41.52 -31.19 -44.67
C LEU A 265 -40.54 -31.96 -43.79
N GLU A 266 -39.93 -33.04 -44.28
CA GLU A 266 -38.88 -33.77 -43.56
C GLU A 266 -37.64 -32.90 -43.33
N GLN A 267 -37.23 -32.10 -44.33
CA GLN A 267 -36.09 -31.20 -44.20
C GLN A 267 -36.36 -30.05 -43.22
N THR A 268 -37.54 -29.45 -43.26
CA THR A 268 -37.94 -28.39 -42.31
C THR A 268 -38.08 -28.95 -40.90
N GLN A 269 -38.62 -30.16 -40.73
CA GLN A 269 -38.67 -30.85 -39.43
C GLN A 269 -37.27 -31.09 -38.86
N ALA A 270 -36.34 -31.61 -39.68
CA ALA A 270 -34.96 -31.85 -39.26
C ALA A 270 -34.26 -30.54 -38.85
N THR A 271 -34.49 -29.46 -39.61
CA THR A 271 -33.94 -28.13 -39.31
C THR A 271 -34.49 -27.59 -37.98
N MET A 272 -35.80 -27.63 -37.79
CA MET A 272 -36.42 -27.18 -36.53
C MET A 272 -35.97 -28.01 -35.32
N MET A 273 -35.77 -29.33 -35.48
CA MET A 273 -35.22 -30.16 -34.40
C MET A 273 -33.78 -29.76 -34.05
N ALA A 274 -32.92 -29.53 -35.05
CA ALA A 274 -31.55 -29.08 -34.83
C ALA A 274 -31.49 -27.70 -34.14
N GLU A 275 -32.34 -26.76 -34.55
CA GLU A 275 -32.47 -25.45 -33.91
C GLU A 275 -32.94 -25.58 -32.44
N LEU A 276 -33.91 -26.46 -32.17
CA LEU A 276 -34.37 -26.73 -30.80
C LEU A 276 -33.27 -27.30 -29.91
N GLU A 277 -32.46 -28.23 -30.44
CA GLU A 277 -31.32 -28.78 -29.71
C GLU A 277 -30.26 -27.71 -29.45
N ALA A 278 -29.91 -26.91 -30.46
CA ALA A 278 -28.98 -25.80 -30.31
C ALA A 278 -29.46 -24.79 -29.26
N PHE A 279 -30.74 -24.45 -29.24
CA PHE A 279 -31.32 -23.53 -28.26
C PHE A 279 -31.29 -24.11 -26.85
N LYS A 280 -31.52 -25.43 -26.68
CA LYS A 280 -31.37 -26.11 -25.37
C LYS A 280 -29.94 -26.01 -24.86
N PHE A 281 -28.94 -26.29 -25.70
CA PHE A 281 -27.53 -26.22 -25.29
C PHE A 281 -27.08 -24.79 -25.00
N ALA A 282 -27.50 -23.82 -25.82
CA ALA A 282 -27.22 -22.41 -25.55
C ALA A 282 -27.83 -21.96 -24.22
N SER A 283 -29.10 -22.31 -23.96
CA SER A 283 -29.77 -21.94 -22.70
C SER A 283 -29.13 -22.59 -21.47
N VAL A 284 -28.64 -23.83 -21.56
CA VAL A 284 -27.91 -24.49 -20.47
C VAL A 284 -26.56 -23.82 -20.24
N LYS A 285 -25.81 -23.55 -21.31
CA LYS A 285 -24.52 -22.88 -21.24
C LYS A 285 -24.61 -21.49 -20.61
N ASP A 286 -25.59 -20.68 -21.03
CA ASP A 286 -25.80 -19.35 -20.46
C ASP A 286 -26.14 -19.41 -18.96
N LYS A 287 -26.89 -20.44 -18.54
CA LYS A 287 -27.20 -20.66 -17.11
C LYS A 287 -25.98 -21.10 -16.31
N ASP A 288 -25.15 -21.98 -16.86
CA ASP A 288 -23.92 -22.42 -16.21
C ASP A 288 -22.92 -21.26 -16.09
N GLU A 289 -22.74 -20.48 -17.15
CA GLU A 289 -21.89 -19.28 -17.11
C GLU A 289 -22.41 -18.23 -16.13
N ALA A 290 -23.72 -18.01 -16.06
CA ALA A 290 -24.33 -17.12 -15.06
C ALA A 290 -24.15 -17.65 -13.64
N GLN A 291 -24.27 -18.96 -13.44
CA GLN A 291 -24.08 -19.60 -12.14
C GLN A 291 -22.62 -19.50 -11.69
N ASP A 292 -21.65 -19.70 -12.59
CA ASP A 292 -20.23 -19.56 -12.31
C ASP A 292 -19.87 -18.12 -11.91
N GLN A 293 -20.45 -17.12 -12.61
CA GLN A 293 -20.30 -15.71 -12.25
C GLN A 293 -20.89 -15.40 -10.87
N ILE A 294 -22.06 -15.96 -10.54
CA ILE A 294 -22.67 -15.82 -9.21
C ILE A 294 -21.78 -16.46 -8.14
N THR A 295 -21.17 -17.62 -8.40
CA THR A 295 -20.25 -18.25 -7.44
C THR A 295 -18.99 -17.44 -7.22
N ALA A 296 -18.39 -16.88 -8.29
CA ALA A 296 -17.22 -16.02 -8.18
C ALA A 296 -17.51 -14.75 -7.36
N LEU A 297 -18.65 -14.10 -7.61
CA LEU A 297 -19.08 -12.93 -6.82
C LEU A 297 -19.33 -13.28 -5.35
N LYS A 298 -19.85 -14.47 -5.06
CA LYS A 298 -20.05 -14.93 -3.67
C LYS A 298 -18.72 -15.17 -2.96
N GLU A 299 -17.73 -15.71 -3.65
CA GLU A 299 -16.37 -15.88 -3.10
C GLU A 299 -15.73 -14.52 -2.81
N GLU A 300 -15.79 -13.57 -3.75
CA GLU A 300 -15.28 -12.22 -3.57
C GLU A 300 -15.95 -11.49 -2.39
N ILE A 301 -17.28 -11.61 -2.26
CA ILE A 301 -18.02 -11.06 -1.11
C ILE A 301 -17.56 -11.71 0.21
N ALA A 302 -17.27 -13.02 0.21
CA ALA A 302 -16.82 -13.71 1.41
C ALA A 302 -15.40 -13.27 1.83
N GLU A 303 -14.50 -13.09 0.86
CA GLU A 303 -13.15 -12.56 1.10
C GLU A 303 -13.20 -11.13 1.65
N GLU A 304 -14.00 -10.26 1.03
CA GLU A 304 -14.15 -8.87 1.45
C GLU A 304 -14.74 -8.79 2.87
N ASN A 305 -15.76 -9.60 3.19
CA ASN A 305 -16.32 -9.69 4.55
C ASN A 305 -15.27 -10.13 5.59
N ALA A 306 -14.38 -11.07 5.22
CA ALA A 306 -13.31 -11.49 6.12
C ALA A 306 -12.29 -10.36 6.39
N ILE A 307 -12.02 -9.53 5.39
CA ILE A 307 -11.18 -8.33 5.54
C ILE A 307 -11.88 -7.31 6.44
N TYR A 308 -13.18 -7.07 6.24
CA TYR A 308 -13.97 -6.18 7.10
C TYR A 308 -13.96 -6.63 8.56
N GLU A 309 -14.18 -7.93 8.84
CA GLU A 309 -14.13 -8.48 10.20
C GLU A 309 -12.76 -8.31 10.86
N GLU A 310 -11.67 -8.47 10.09
CA GLU A 310 -10.33 -8.26 10.61
C GLU A 310 -10.04 -6.77 10.90
N LEU A 311 -10.49 -5.88 10.02
CA LEU A 311 -10.34 -4.44 10.21
C LEU A 311 -11.17 -3.94 11.41
N GLU A 312 -12.37 -4.49 11.62
CA GLU A 312 -13.22 -4.19 12.78
C GLU A 312 -12.54 -4.63 14.08
N LYS A 313 -11.94 -5.83 14.13
CA LYS A 313 -11.13 -6.26 15.28
C LYS A 313 -9.95 -5.33 15.56
N GLN A 314 -9.22 -4.92 14.51
CA GLN A 314 -8.11 -3.98 14.67
C GLN A 314 -8.56 -2.61 15.17
N MET A 315 -9.74 -2.15 14.73
CA MET A 315 -10.34 -0.92 15.22
C MET A 315 -10.70 -1.03 16.71
N ASP A 316 -11.31 -2.14 17.13
CA ASP A 316 -11.64 -2.41 18.55
C ASP A 316 -10.36 -2.49 19.42
N GLU A 317 -9.30 -3.14 18.92
CA GLU A 317 -8.00 -3.18 19.59
C GLU A 317 -7.37 -1.79 19.74
N LEU A 318 -7.49 -0.94 18.72
CA LEU A 318 -7.03 0.46 18.79
C LEU A 318 -7.86 1.28 19.76
N GLU A 319 -9.19 1.13 19.76
CA GLU A 319 -10.08 1.85 20.67
C GLU A 319 -9.82 1.47 22.14
N THR A 320 -9.62 0.17 22.42
CA THR A 320 -9.25 -0.30 23.76
C THR A 320 -7.89 0.23 24.21
N LEU A 321 -6.89 0.25 23.33
CA LEU A 321 -5.59 0.86 23.62
C LEU A 321 -5.71 2.37 23.89
N LEU A 322 -6.54 3.07 23.11
CA LEU A 322 -6.71 4.51 23.23
C LEU A 322 -7.45 4.88 24.53
N LEU A 323 -8.41 4.06 24.98
CA LEU A 323 -9.03 4.14 26.31
C LEU A 323 -8.03 3.89 27.45
N GLU A 324 -7.10 2.95 27.29
CA GLU A 324 -6.04 2.71 28.27
C GLU A 324 -5.08 3.92 28.37
N ILE A 325 -4.66 4.48 27.23
CA ILE A 325 -3.86 5.71 27.18
C ILE A 325 -4.63 6.86 27.85
N LYS A 326 -5.92 6.99 27.57
CA LYS A 326 -6.80 7.99 28.20
C LYS A 326 -6.76 7.87 29.72
N ARG A 327 -6.91 6.65 30.26
CA ARG A 327 -6.86 6.38 31.70
C ARG A 327 -5.54 6.84 32.31
N LEU A 328 -4.43 6.45 31.69
CA LEU A 328 -3.08 6.81 32.16
C LEU A 328 -2.85 8.33 32.12
N LEU A 329 -3.27 9.01 31.05
CA LEU A 329 -3.18 10.47 30.95
C LEU A 329 -4.02 11.15 32.03
N TYR A 330 -5.22 10.63 32.30
CA TYR A 330 -6.10 11.15 33.34
C TYR A 330 -5.48 10.98 34.75
N GLU A 331 -4.88 9.82 35.03
CA GLU A 331 -4.12 9.58 36.27
C GLU A 331 -2.91 10.51 36.41
N LEU A 332 -2.17 10.73 35.33
CA LEU A 332 -1.02 11.63 35.33
C LEU A 332 -1.42 13.09 35.52
N CYS A 333 -2.55 13.51 34.94
CA CYS A 333 -3.15 14.83 35.20
C CYS A 333 -3.52 15.02 36.68
N LYS A 334 -4.05 13.98 37.35
CA LYS A 334 -4.34 14.00 38.79
C LYS A 334 -3.08 14.16 39.65
N LEU A 335 -1.98 13.50 39.28
CA LEU A 335 -0.69 13.68 39.99
C LEU A 335 -0.18 15.13 39.93
N LEU A 336 -0.59 15.88 38.90
CA LEU A 336 -0.25 17.29 38.70
C LEU A 336 -1.32 18.27 39.24
N ASP A 337 -2.28 17.83 40.07
CA ASP A 337 -3.36 18.67 40.64
C ASP A 337 -2.87 19.82 41.54
N ILE A 338 -1.58 19.86 41.88
CA ILE A 338 -0.91 21.01 42.51
C ILE A 338 -1.01 22.28 41.62
N ILE A 339 -1.31 22.11 40.32
CA ILE A 339 -1.53 23.18 39.35
C ILE A 339 -2.94 23.08 38.80
N PRO A 340 -3.89 23.84 39.36
CA PRO A 340 -5.32 23.67 39.09
C PRO A 340 -5.75 24.16 37.70
N GLU A 341 -4.88 24.85 36.97
CA GLU A 341 -5.24 25.59 35.76
C GLU A 341 -4.34 25.16 34.59
N PRO A 342 -4.87 24.66 33.45
CA PRO A 342 -6.29 24.54 33.10
C PRO A 342 -7.06 23.43 33.84
N SER A 343 -8.39 23.58 33.93
CA SER A 343 -9.31 22.64 34.57
C SER A 343 -9.26 21.28 33.88
N MET A 344 -9.39 20.21 34.67
CA MET A 344 -9.39 18.84 34.14
C MET A 344 -10.66 18.61 33.31
N PRO A 345 -10.56 18.08 32.08
CA PRO A 345 -11.72 17.64 31.31
C PRO A 345 -12.52 16.57 32.06
N GLU A 346 -13.83 16.53 31.87
CA GLU A 346 -14.68 15.47 32.44
C GLU A 346 -14.36 14.12 31.80
N TRP A 347 -14.33 13.05 32.60
CA TRP A 347 -14.10 11.72 32.06
C TRP A 347 -15.31 11.27 31.23
N THR A 348 -15.09 11.02 29.94
CA THR A 348 -16.09 10.38 29.07
C THR A 348 -15.74 8.91 28.81
N ALA A 349 -16.72 8.08 28.46
CA ALA A 349 -16.47 6.67 28.11
C ALA A 349 -15.94 6.48 26.68
N GLU A 350 -15.84 7.56 25.91
CA GLU A 350 -15.36 7.54 24.53
C GLU A 350 -13.88 7.95 24.45
N ALA A 351 -13.18 7.44 23.45
CA ALA A 351 -11.74 7.66 23.28
C ALA A 351 -11.42 9.01 22.55
N ARG A 352 -12.44 9.74 22.08
CA ARG A 352 -12.30 10.89 21.16
C ARG A 352 -11.63 12.14 21.76
N ASP A 353 -11.67 12.28 23.07
CA ASP A 353 -11.17 13.42 23.86
C ASP A 353 -9.73 13.23 24.39
N VAL A 354 -9.06 12.12 24.05
CA VAL A 354 -7.66 11.87 24.47
C VAL A 354 -6.73 13.03 24.09
N GLN A 355 -6.96 13.66 22.94
CA GLN A 355 -6.14 14.77 22.49
C GLN A 355 -6.29 16.02 23.37
N GLU A 356 -7.48 16.26 23.94
CA GLU A 356 -7.72 17.34 24.90
C GLU A 356 -7.05 17.05 26.26
N LEU A 357 -7.02 15.79 26.68
CA LEU A 357 -6.27 15.38 27.88
C LEU A 357 -4.76 15.58 27.71
N VAL A 358 -4.20 15.30 26.54
CA VAL A 358 -2.78 15.54 26.23
C VAL A 358 -2.44 17.03 26.29
N THR A 359 -3.29 17.92 25.76
CA THR A 359 -3.02 19.37 25.80
C THR A 359 -3.08 19.89 27.23
N VAL A 360 -4.08 19.50 28.02
CA VAL A 360 -4.19 19.86 29.45
C VAL A 360 -2.97 19.39 30.24
N LEU A 361 -2.55 18.13 30.05
CA LEU A 361 -1.37 17.58 30.71
C LEU A 361 -0.10 18.37 30.36
N THR A 362 0.07 18.68 29.08
CA THR A 362 1.24 19.41 28.58
C THR A 362 1.32 20.80 29.20
N THR A 363 0.22 21.54 29.22
CA THR A 363 0.16 22.88 29.83
C THR A 363 0.39 22.82 31.34
N ARG A 364 -0.18 21.83 32.05
CA ARG A 364 0.07 21.66 33.50
C ARG A 364 1.53 21.33 33.78
N TYR A 365 2.15 20.46 32.98
CA TYR A 365 3.56 20.10 33.11
C TYR A 365 4.48 21.30 32.88
N GLU A 366 4.23 22.12 31.86
CA GLU A 366 5.00 23.35 31.60
C GLU A 366 4.91 24.33 32.77
N LYS A 367 3.72 24.56 33.32
CA LYS A 367 3.52 25.40 34.51
C LYS A 367 4.23 24.81 35.73
N ALA A 368 4.26 23.49 35.90
CA ALA A 368 4.97 22.82 37.00
C ALA A 368 6.47 23.02 36.92
N ARG A 369 7.00 22.86 35.71
CA ARG A 369 8.41 23.10 35.43
C ARG A 369 8.81 24.55 35.68
N ALA A 370 8.00 25.51 35.24
CA ALA A 370 8.27 26.94 35.49
C ALA A 370 8.28 27.26 36.99
N LYS A 371 7.29 26.77 37.75
CA LYS A 371 7.27 26.94 39.22
C LYS A 371 8.47 26.30 39.92
N ALA A 372 8.93 25.14 39.45
CA ALA A 372 10.10 24.47 40.01
C ALA A 372 11.39 25.27 39.76
N GLU A 373 11.55 25.85 38.57
CA GLU A 373 12.68 26.74 38.28
C GLU A 373 12.60 28.06 39.08
N ASP A 374 11.42 28.66 39.24
CA ASP A 374 11.23 29.85 40.08
C ASP A 374 11.60 29.59 41.56
N ILE A 375 11.25 28.43 42.10
CA ILE A 375 11.61 28.03 43.47
C ILE A 375 13.12 27.87 43.58
N LYS A 376 13.76 27.25 42.59
CA LYS A 376 15.21 27.07 42.52
C LYS A 376 15.96 28.39 42.37
N GLU A 377 15.39 29.38 41.69
CA GLU A 377 15.95 30.72 41.56
C GLU A 377 15.79 31.53 42.87
N LYS A 378 14.61 31.48 43.50
CA LYS A 378 14.36 32.10 44.82
C LYS A 378 15.24 31.51 45.94
N GLN A 379 15.56 30.22 45.89
CA GLN A 379 16.50 29.59 46.82
C GLN A 379 17.94 30.07 46.65
N LYS A 380 18.35 30.47 45.43
CA LYS A 380 19.67 31.09 45.19
C LYS A 380 19.73 32.52 45.74
N ASP A 381 18.65 33.28 45.61
CA ASP A 381 18.56 34.67 46.10
C ASP A 381 18.47 34.76 47.63
N THR A 382 17.91 33.74 48.30
CA THR A 382 17.79 33.71 49.78
C THR A 382 19.14 33.54 50.49
N THR A 383 20.20 33.08 49.80
CA THR A 383 21.55 32.89 50.37
C THR A 383 22.41 34.17 50.46
N ILE A 384 21.92 35.33 49.98
CA ILE A 384 22.67 36.60 50.01
C ILE A 384 21.99 37.58 50.98
N ILE A 385 22.26 37.44 52.29
CA ILE A 385 21.96 38.51 53.26
C ILE A 385 23.14 38.78 54.21
N MET A 386 23.75 39.97 54.08
CA MET A 386 24.67 40.60 55.04
C MET A 386 23.93 41.08 56.30
N VAL A 387 24.59 40.92 57.45
CA VAL A 387 24.20 41.26 58.83
C VAL A 387 24.67 42.68 59.22
N PRO A 388 23.85 43.49 59.92
CA PRO A 388 24.32 44.44 60.93
C PRO A 388 23.78 44.09 62.34
N SER A 389 24.58 44.42 63.36
CA SER A 389 24.38 43.98 64.75
C SER A 389 23.81 45.07 65.65
N THR A 390 22.98 44.63 66.64
CA THR A 390 22.60 45.21 67.96
C THR A 390 21.23 45.90 68.09
N PRO A 391 20.56 45.83 69.27
CA PRO A 391 19.88 44.65 69.81
C PRO A 391 18.36 44.89 69.95
N ALA A 392 17.61 43.77 69.96
CA ALA A 392 16.15 43.68 70.09
C ALA A 392 15.32 43.97 68.81
N SER A 393 14.61 42.90 68.41
CA SER A 393 13.41 42.89 67.56
C SER A 393 13.56 43.21 66.07
N ALA A 394 13.05 42.27 65.27
CA ALA A 394 12.56 42.40 63.91
C ALA A 394 13.53 42.67 62.73
N ALA A 395 13.33 41.87 61.68
CA ALA A 395 13.44 42.16 60.25
C ALA A 395 14.82 42.41 59.57
N ALA A 396 15.05 41.59 58.54
CA ALA A 396 15.51 41.90 57.17
C ALA A 396 16.73 42.80 56.89
N SER A 397 17.71 42.16 56.22
CA SER A 397 18.35 42.57 54.94
C SER A 397 19.40 43.70 54.85
N VAL A 398 20.63 43.28 54.47
CA VAL A 398 21.50 43.73 53.33
C VAL A 398 21.69 45.24 53.12
N ALA A 399 22.89 45.84 53.14
CA ALA A 399 23.94 45.74 52.10
C ALA A 399 25.17 46.58 52.55
N GLY A 400 26.40 46.23 52.19
CA GLY A 400 27.07 46.69 50.96
C GLY A 400 28.57 46.95 51.28
N LEU A 401 29.54 47.01 50.37
CA LEU A 401 29.56 47.25 48.93
C LEU A 401 30.90 46.76 48.35
N SER A 402 30.81 46.25 47.11
CA SER A 402 31.72 46.43 45.96
C SER A 402 33.24 46.31 46.11
N GLY A 403 33.81 45.42 45.30
CA GLY A 403 35.22 45.41 44.96
C GLY A 403 35.60 44.27 44.00
N SER A 404 35.49 44.55 42.71
CA SER A 404 36.00 43.80 41.56
C SER A 404 37.37 43.15 41.78
N GLN A 405 37.62 41.98 41.20
CA GLN A 405 38.89 41.56 40.56
C GLN A 405 38.73 40.09 40.10
N SER A 406 38.57 39.83 38.80
CA SER A 406 39.66 39.53 37.86
C SER A 406 40.67 38.51 38.39
N THR A 407 40.71 37.37 37.70
CA THR A 407 41.74 36.33 37.72
C THR A 407 43.15 36.82 38.14
N PRO A 408 43.77 36.22 39.17
CA PRO A 408 45.21 36.28 39.32
C PRO A 408 45.88 35.00 38.79
N LYS A 409 46.81 35.25 37.87
CA LYS A 409 47.86 34.33 37.44
C LYS A 409 48.69 33.85 38.63
N GLU A 410 49.28 32.68 38.44
CA GLU A 410 50.36 32.12 39.24
C GLU A 410 51.46 33.15 39.55
N SER A 411 51.76 33.37 40.83
CA SER A 411 53.08 33.83 41.29
C SER A 411 53.39 33.34 42.71
N GLU A 412 54.58 32.75 42.82
CA GLU A 412 55.42 32.47 43.98
C GLU A 412 54.79 32.30 45.38
N LYS A 413 54.72 31.03 45.80
CA LYS A 413 54.52 30.65 47.21
C LYS A 413 55.75 31.04 48.03
N HIS A 414 55.55 31.94 48.99
CA HIS A 414 56.43 32.13 50.14
C HIS A 414 56.41 30.86 51.02
N VAL A 415 57.58 30.34 51.33
CA VAL A 415 57.76 29.14 52.17
C VAL A 415 57.55 29.51 53.64
N PRO A 416 56.64 28.85 54.39
CA PRO A 416 56.46 29.13 55.81
C PRO A 416 57.70 28.71 56.61
N THR A 417 58.13 29.56 57.55
CA THR A 417 59.25 29.24 58.46
C THR A 417 58.77 28.37 59.63
N TYR A 418 59.62 27.43 60.03
CA TYR A 418 59.45 26.34 61.03
C TYR A 418 58.65 26.64 62.32
N LYS A 419 58.48 27.91 62.74
CA LYS A 419 57.77 28.26 63.97
C LYS A 419 56.23 28.20 63.86
N GLU A 420 55.64 28.28 62.67
CA GLU A 420 54.17 28.33 62.52
C GLU A 420 53.48 26.95 62.45
N LEU A 421 54.23 25.87 62.23
CA LEU A 421 53.65 24.52 62.02
C LEU A 421 53.43 23.70 63.31
N LEU A 422 53.82 24.23 64.49
CA LEU A 422 53.83 23.49 65.76
C LEU A 422 52.59 23.74 66.67
N GLN A 423 51.57 24.49 66.24
CA GLN A 423 50.46 24.89 67.13
C GLN A 423 49.03 24.69 66.60
N LYS A 424 48.79 23.74 65.69
CA LYS A 424 47.39 23.37 65.35
C LYS A 424 47.15 21.87 65.46
N GLU A 425 46.39 21.49 66.49
CA GLU A 425 45.72 20.20 66.60
C GLU A 425 44.72 20.00 65.44
N PRO A 426 44.52 18.75 64.99
CA PRO A 426 43.62 18.47 63.88
C PRO A 426 42.16 18.62 64.30
N VAL A 427 41.50 19.66 63.80
CA VAL A 427 40.04 19.81 63.84
C VAL A 427 39.43 18.76 62.90
N LYS A 428 38.58 17.89 63.45
CA LYS A 428 37.75 16.94 62.71
C LYS A 428 36.87 17.70 61.71
N ALA A 429 37.02 17.40 60.42
CA ALA A 429 36.10 17.88 59.40
C ALA A 429 34.73 17.23 59.60
N GLN A 430 33.72 18.07 59.78
CA GLN A 430 32.32 17.70 59.78
C GLN A 430 31.91 17.21 58.40
N THR A 431 31.20 16.09 58.36
CA THR A 431 30.55 15.54 57.17
C THR A 431 29.45 16.48 56.71
N SER A 432 29.60 16.99 55.48
CA SER A 432 28.54 17.74 54.78
C SER A 432 27.51 16.74 54.26
N GLU A 433 26.26 16.91 54.67
CA GLU A 433 25.15 15.95 54.54
C GLU A 433 24.24 16.26 53.34
N ASP A 434 24.77 16.86 52.26
CA ASP A 434 24.01 17.28 51.07
C ASP A 434 24.59 16.68 49.76
N GLU A 435 24.77 15.36 49.71
CA GLU A 435 24.86 14.63 48.44
C GLU A 435 23.67 13.66 48.35
N GLU A 436 22.54 14.16 47.86
CA GLU A 436 21.45 13.32 47.35
C GLU A 436 21.93 12.53 46.13
N ASP A 437 22.42 11.32 46.43
CA ASP A 437 22.37 10.06 45.69
C ASP A 437 22.39 10.13 44.15
N ILE A 438 23.56 10.46 43.60
CA ILE A 438 23.90 10.09 42.21
C ILE A 438 24.43 8.64 42.25
N PRO A 439 23.75 7.65 41.65
CA PRO A 439 24.18 6.26 41.75
C PRO A 439 25.59 6.10 41.22
N SER A 440 26.49 5.58 42.06
CA SER A 440 27.90 5.42 41.68
C SER A 440 28.02 4.53 40.45
N ARG A 441 29.01 4.79 39.60
CA ARG A 441 29.32 3.99 38.40
C ARG A 441 29.36 2.48 38.68
N CYS A 442 29.78 2.09 39.89
CA CYS A 442 29.79 0.68 40.31
C CYS A 442 28.39 0.10 40.54
N TYR A 443 27.43 0.91 41.01
CA TYR A 443 26.02 0.54 41.16
C TYR A 443 25.36 0.33 39.79
N LEU A 444 25.50 1.30 38.87
CA LEU A 444 25.01 1.18 37.50
C LEU A 444 25.59 -0.04 36.77
N LYS A 445 26.90 -0.31 36.95
CA LYS A 445 27.56 -1.47 36.37
C LYS A 445 26.99 -2.79 36.91
N ARG A 446 26.66 -2.86 38.20
CA ARG A 446 26.09 -4.05 38.85
C ARG A 446 24.65 -4.30 38.39
N GLN A 447 23.87 -3.25 38.23
CA GLN A 447 22.50 -3.31 37.73
C GLN A 447 22.44 -3.75 36.25
N ALA A 448 23.35 -3.22 35.42
CA ALA A 448 23.50 -3.65 34.03
C ALA A 448 23.89 -5.14 33.92
N GLN A 449 24.80 -5.62 34.78
CA GLN A 449 25.17 -7.04 34.82
C GLN A 449 24.00 -7.94 35.22
N LEU A 450 23.20 -7.54 36.21
CA LEU A 450 21.98 -8.26 36.62
C LEU A 450 20.95 -8.38 35.47
N ILE A 451 20.80 -7.34 34.65
CA ILE A 451 19.90 -7.36 33.48
C ILE A 451 20.42 -8.32 32.40
N VAL A 452 21.74 -8.36 32.18
CA VAL A 452 22.36 -9.29 31.22
C VAL A 452 22.22 -10.73 31.71
N ASP A 453 22.53 -11.00 32.98
CA ASP A 453 22.47 -12.35 33.56
C ASP A 453 21.04 -12.92 33.60
N THR A 454 20.04 -12.06 33.84
CA THR A 454 18.61 -12.45 33.80
C THR A 454 18.12 -12.74 32.38
N LYS A 455 18.60 -12.02 31.37
CA LYS A 455 18.28 -12.27 29.95
C LYS A 455 19.01 -13.51 29.40
N CYS A 456 20.20 -13.82 29.88
CA CYS A 456 20.98 -15.00 29.47
C CYS A 456 20.43 -16.33 30.03
N ARG A 457 19.62 -16.35 31.09
CA ARG A 457 19.02 -17.59 31.63
C ARG A 457 17.85 -18.17 30.81
N ARG A 458 17.34 -17.49 29.77
CA ARG A 458 16.21 -17.97 28.94
C ARG A 458 16.62 -18.58 27.57
N LYS A 459 17.81 -19.14 27.44
CA LYS A 459 18.13 -20.05 26.33
C LYS A 459 18.68 -21.38 26.86
N GLY A 460 17.83 -22.41 26.81
CA GLY A 460 18.25 -23.81 26.84
C GLY A 460 17.86 -24.62 28.08
N PHE A 461 16.57 -24.96 28.22
CA PHE A 461 16.18 -26.19 28.92
C PHE A 461 15.68 -27.17 27.85
N ARG A 462 16.55 -28.09 27.38
CA ARG A 462 16.09 -29.25 26.60
C ARG A 462 15.59 -30.29 27.60
N VAL A 463 14.30 -30.58 27.53
CA VAL A 463 13.69 -31.75 28.17
C VAL A 463 14.22 -33.01 27.46
N PRO A 464 14.69 -34.05 28.17
CA PRO A 464 15.07 -35.29 27.53
C PRO A 464 13.81 -36.11 27.20
N TYR A 465 13.65 -36.47 25.93
CA TYR A 465 12.67 -37.47 25.49
C TYR A 465 12.98 -38.83 26.11
N PRO A 466 11.99 -39.57 26.63
CA PRO A 466 12.20 -40.95 27.05
C PRO A 466 12.30 -41.85 25.80
N ARG A 467 13.30 -42.73 25.80
CA ARG A 467 13.41 -43.82 24.83
C ARG A 467 12.76 -45.08 25.41
N LYS A 468 11.84 -45.64 24.60
CA LYS A 468 11.19 -46.96 24.66
C LYS A 468 10.23 -47.20 25.81
#